data_AF-A0A317WQ25-F1
#
_entry.id   AF-A0A317WQ25-F1
#
_cell.length_a   1.000
_cell.length_b   1.000
_cell.length_c   1.000
_cell.angle_alpha   90.00
_cell.angle_beta   90.00
_cell.angle_gamma   90.00
#
_symmetry.space_group_name_H-M   'P 1'
#
loop_
_entity.id
_entity.type
_entity.pdbx_description
1 polymer ?
#
loop_
_entity_poly.entity_id
_entity_poly.type
_entity_poly.pdbx_seq_one_letter_code
_entity_poly.pdbx_strand_id
1 'polypeptide(L)'
;MTPATLQGHKLYEIGPGSTPVMLPSSNPLDRVEGMLIFGLDADQRNAIYEKEGGLMELVNVQVDITQIDGLLLEHVILSRRVVDAGAFVWVGCRDYLIPMDKSAWPVDGFLDSQFYENICLSRRTVMMEWELKEMFMADFLENSL
;
A
#
# COMPACT_ATOMS: atom_id res chain seq x y z
N MET A 1 -5.15 -8.87 -5.25
CA MET A 1 -4.07 -7.91 -5.58
C MET A 1 -3.23 -8.53 -6.67
N THR A 2 -2.80 -7.76 -7.66
CA THR A 2 -2.05 -8.26 -8.83
C THR A 2 -0.76 -7.47 -9.00
N PRO A 3 0.39 -8.12 -9.28
CA PRO A 3 1.63 -7.40 -9.57
C PRO A 3 1.46 -6.41 -10.72
N ALA A 4 1.96 -5.20 -10.52
CA ALA A 4 1.86 -4.11 -11.47
C ALA A 4 3.17 -3.32 -11.57
N THR A 5 3.40 -2.73 -12.74
CA THR A 5 4.55 -1.85 -12.99
C THR A 5 4.06 -0.51 -13.51
N LEU A 6 4.50 0.57 -12.86
CA LEU A 6 4.27 1.94 -13.25
C LEU A 6 5.53 2.51 -13.89
N GLN A 7 5.43 2.95 -15.14
CA GLN A 7 6.56 3.58 -15.85
C GLN A 7 6.62 5.09 -15.56
N GLY A 8 7.79 5.70 -15.78
CA GLY A 8 8.01 7.14 -15.65
C GLY A 8 7.97 7.66 -14.20
N HIS A 9 8.14 6.76 -13.23
CA HIS A 9 8.15 7.09 -11.81
C HIS A 9 9.34 6.44 -11.12
N LYS A 10 9.80 7.04 -10.03
CA LYS A 10 10.92 6.54 -9.23
C LYS A 10 10.60 6.57 -7.74
N LEU A 11 11.11 5.58 -7.02
CA LEU A 11 11.00 5.47 -5.57
C LEU A 11 12.06 6.31 -4.86
N TYR A 12 11.66 6.88 -3.73
CA TYR A 12 12.47 7.67 -2.82
C TYR A 12 12.12 7.34 -1.37
N GLU A 13 13.05 7.59 -0.46
CA GLU A 13 12.80 7.54 0.98
C GLU A 13 12.80 8.96 1.55
N ILE A 14 11.92 9.24 2.51
CA ILE A 14 11.89 10.53 3.23
C ILE A 14 13.02 10.56 4.27
N GLY A 15 13.39 9.40 4.80
CA GLY A 15 14.55 9.22 5.66
C GLY A 15 15.01 7.77 5.65
N PRO A 16 16.21 7.46 6.17
CA PRO A 16 16.74 6.11 6.13
C PRO A 16 15.78 5.09 6.75
N GLY A 17 15.35 4.12 5.96
CA GLY A 17 14.44 3.06 6.41
C GLY A 17 12.98 3.51 6.62
N SER A 18 12.59 4.68 6.11
CA SER A 18 11.20 5.12 6.09
C SER A 18 10.39 4.35 5.04
N THR A 19 9.07 4.42 5.11
CA THR A 19 8.21 4.01 4.00
C THR A 19 8.54 4.83 2.75
N PRO A 20 8.62 4.18 1.58
CA PRO A 20 9.01 4.87 0.37
C PRO A 20 7.86 5.72 -0.17
N VAL A 21 8.22 6.71 -0.94
CA VAL A 21 7.31 7.55 -1.72
C VAL A 21 7.72 7.51 -3.18
N MET A 22 6.78 7.77 -4.07
CA MET A 22 7.08 7.84 -5.50
C MET A 22 6.89 9.26 -6.04
N LEU A 23 7.76 9.63 -6.98
CA LEU A 23 7.69 10.87 -7.73
C LEU A 23 7.74 10.58 -9.24
N PRO A 24 7.14 11.44 -10.07
CA PRO A 24 7.35 11.40 -11.51
C PRO A 24 8.83 11.60 -11.81
N SER A 25 9.37 10.77 -12.70
CA SER A 25 10.73 10.88 -13.19
C SER A 25 10.76 11.50 -14.58
N SER A 26 11.79 12.32 -14.84
CA SER A 26 12.10 12.77 -16.19
C SER A 26 12.70 11.67 -17.06
N ASN A 27 13.18 10.58 -16.46
CA ASN A 27 13.69 9.42 -17.18
C ASN A 27 12.56 8.42 -17.46
N PRO A 28 12.19 8.18 -18.74
CA PRO A 28 11.11 7.26 -19.08
C PRO A 28 11.43 5.79 -18.78
N LEU A 29 12.70 5.46 -18.52
CA LEU A 29 13.13 4.11 -18.14
C LEU A 29 12.96 3.81 -16.65
N ASP A 30 12.75 4.85 -15.84
CA ASP A 30 12.47 4.67 -14.42
C ASP A 30 11.08 4.05 -14.25
N ARG A 31 10.99 3.09 -13.34
CA ARG A 31 9.74 2.38 -13.07
C ARG A 31 9.60 2.07 -11.59
N VAL A 32 8.36 1.96 -11.15
CA VAL A 32 7.97 1.48 -9.82
C VAL A 32 7.22 0.17 -9.98
N GLU A 33 7.67 -0.85 -9.27
CA GLU A 33 7.04 -2.17 -9.20
C GLU A 33 6.28 -2.29 -7.88
N GLY A 34 5.03 -2.75 -7.96
CA GLY A 34 4.14 -2.83 -6.81
C GLY A 34 2.93 -3.72 -7.07
N MET A 35 1.85 -3.44 -6.35
CA MET A 35 0.62 -4.24 -6.42
C MET A 35 -0.57 -3.34 -6.74
N LEU A 36 -1.38 -3.78 -7.71
CA LEU A 36 -2.69 -3.20 -7.99
C LEU A 36 -3.77 -3.86 -7.13
N ILE A 37 -4.57 -3.03 -6.47
CA ILE A 37 -5.70 -3.45 -5.64
C ILE A 37 -6.99 -3.16 -6.42
N PHE A 38 -7.77 -4.20 -6.68
CA PHE A 38 -9.05 -4.10 -7.37
C PHE A 38 -10.21 -4.20 -6.38
N GLY A 39 -11.37 -3.66 -6.78
CA GLY A 39 -12.63 -3.86 -6.07
C GLY A 39 -12.75 -3.08 -4.76
N LEU A 40 -12.01 -1.97 -4.61
CA LEU A 40 -12.17 -1.07 -3.48
C LEU A 40 -13.50 -0.34 -3.58
N ASP A 41 -14.30 -0.38 -2.52
CA ASP A 41 -15.49 0.45 -2.39
C ASP A 41 -15.13 1.90 -1.99
N ALA A 42 -16.16 2.76 -1.88
CA ALA A 42 -15.96 4.16 -1.56
C ALA A 42 -15.37 4.37 -0.16
N ASP A 43 -15.81 3.59 0.82
CA ASP A 43 -15.39 3.73 2.22
C ASP A 43 -13.93 3.29 2.38
N GLN A 44 -13.56 2.17 1.75
CA GLN A 44 -12.18 1.67 1.70
C GLN A 44 -11.25 2.66 1.00
N ARG A 45 -11.68 3.23 -0.14
CA ARG A 45 -10.89 4.24 -0.85
C ARG A 45 -10.70 5.51 0.00
N ASN A 46 -11.75 5.97 0.67
CA ASN A 46 -11.68 7.15 1.54
C ASN A 46 -10.77 6.89 2.74
N ALA A 47 -10.83 5.69 3.35
CA ALA A 47 -9.95 5.31 4.44
C ALA A 47 -8.47 5.32 4.03
N ILE A 48 -8.15 4.90 2.80
CA ILE A 48 -6.78 5.02 2.26
C ILE A 48 -6.41 6.50 2.08
N TYR A 49 -7.31 7.29 1.50
CA TYR A 49 -7.07 8.72 1.29
C TYR A 49 -6.80 9.48 2.58
N GLU A 50 -7.54 9.20 3.66
CA GLU A 50 -7.32 9.82 4.97
C GLU A 50 -5.95 9.46 5.58
N LYS A 51 -5.41 8.29 5.24
CA LYS A 51 -4.09 7.85 5.73
C LYS A 51 -2.94 8.38 4.88
N GLU A 52 -3.10 8.39 3.56
CA GLU A 52 -2.01 8.70 2.61
C GLU A 52 -2.01 10.18 2.17
N GLY A 53 -3.15 10.86 2.19
CA GLY A 53 -3.36 12.18 1.57
C GLY A 53 -2.67 13.36 2.25
N GLY A 54 -1.86 13.15 3.29
CA GLY A 54 -1.20 14.24 4.03
C GLY A 54 -0.16 14.99 3.20
N LEU A 55 0.87 14.27 2.71
CA LEU A 55 1.96 14.82 1.88
C LEU A 55 1.98 14.23 0.47
N MET A 56 0.95 13.44 0.15
CA MET A 56 0.79 12.79 -1.14
C MET A 56 -0.54 13.20 -1.78
N GLU A 57 -0.57 13.23 -3.09
CA GLU A 57 -1.75 13.49 -3.89
C GLU A 57 -2.14 12.24 -4.67
N LEU A 58 -3.45 11.97 -4.71
CA LEU A 58 -4.00 10.89 -5.51
C LEU A 58 -4.05 11.33 -6.98
N VAL A 59 -3.26 10.67 -7.82
CA VAL A 59 -3.22 10.92 -9.26
C VAL A 59 -3.67 9.70 -10.05
N ASN A 60 -4.25 9.94 -11.23
CA ASN A 60 -4.56 8.86 -12.18
C ASN A 60 -3.29 8.48 -12.93
N VAL A 61 -2.97 7.19 -12.92
CA VAL A 61 -1.79 6.60 -13.57
C VAL A 61 -2.19 5.40 -14.41
N GLN A 62 -1.33 5.04 -15.36
CA GLN A 62 -1.45 3.81 -16.13
C GLN A 62 -0.41 2.81 -15.67
N VAL A 63 -0.86 1.62 -15.29
CA VAL A 63 0.00 0.54 -14.83
C VAL A 63 -0.09 -0.66 -15.76
N ASP A 64 1.06 -1.28 -16.01
CA ASP A 64 1.17 -2.57 -16.66
C ASP A 64 0.92 -3.67 -15.64
N ILE A 65 -0.10 -4.50 -15.85
CA ILE A 65 -0.30 -5.73 -15.09
C ILE A 65 0.09 -6.95 -15.92
N THR A 66 0.63 -7.95 -15.24
CA THR A 66 0.95 -9.25 -15.84
C THR A 66 0.05 -10.31 -15.22
N GLN A 67 -0.75 -10.97 -16.05
CA GLN A 67 -1.52 -12.15 -15.64
C GLN A 67 -0.65 -13.38 -15.85
N ILE A 68 -0.44 -14.12 -14.77
CA ILE A 68 0.36 -15.35 -14.77
C ILE A 68 -0.60 -16.54 -14.56
N ASP A 69 -0.36 -17.63 -15.27
CA ASP A 69 -1.04 -18.90 -14.98
C ASP A 69 -0.43 -19.53 -13.74
N GLY A 70 -1.21 -19.65 -12.67
CA GLY A 70 -0.79 -20.31 -11.44
C GLY A 70 -0.89 -21.84 -11.48
N LEU A 71 -1.48 -22.41 -12.53
CA LEU A 71 -1.69 -23.86 -12.66
C LEU A 71 -0.56 -24.58 -13.39
N LEU A 72 0.31 -23.84 -14.09
CA LEU A 72 1.45 -24.38 -14.80
C LEU A 72 2.70 -24.32 -13.91
N LEU A 73 3.50 -25.39 -13.94
CA LEU A 73 4.77 -25.52 -13.18
C LEU A 73 5.80 -24.43 -13.53
N GLU A 74 5.67 -23.84 -14.71
CA GLU A 74 6.40 -22.66 -15.14
C GLU A 74 5.43 -21.48 -15.07
N HIS A 75 5.84 -20.36 -14.46
CA HIS A 75 5.03 -19.15 -14.35
C HIS A 75 4.83 -18.53 -15.75
N VAL A 76 3.94 -19.10 -16.55
CA VAL A 76 3.67 -18.65 -17.92
C VAL A 76 2.87 -17.36 -17.86
N ILE A 77 3.41 -16.32 -18.49
CA ILE A 77 2.70 -15.05 -18.68
C ILE A 77 1.60 -15.27 -19.71
N LEU A 78 0.35 -15.18 -19.27
CA LEU A 78 -0.83 -15.36 -20.13
C LEU A 78 -1.21 -14.07 -20.85
N SER A 79 -1.13 -12.93 -20.17
CA SER A 79 -1.38 -11.64 -20.80
C SER A 79 -0.72 -10.49 -20.05
N ARG A 80 -0.39 -9.42 -20.79
CA ARG A 80 0.00 -8.12 -20.26
C ARG A 80 -1.05 -7.10 -20.65
N ARG A 81 -1.49 -6.28 -19.71
CA ARG A 81 -2.53 -5.26 -19.95
C ARG A 81 -2.13 -3.95 -19.28
N VAL A 82 -2.50 -2.84 -19.92
CA VAL A 82 -2.44 -1.51 -19.31
C VAL A 82 -3.79 -1.23 -18.67
N VAL A 83 -3.78 -0.79 -17.42
CA VAL A 83 -4.98 -0.49 -16.63
C VAL A 83 -4.83 0.89 -15.99
N ASP A 84 -5.90 1.67 -16.03
CA ASP A 84 -5.97 2.94 -15.30
C ASP A 84 -6.15 2.67 -13.79
N ALA A 85 -5.35 3.32 -12.97
CA ALA A 85 -5.34 3.17 -11.52
C ALA A 85 -5.13 4.52 -10.83
N GLY A 86 -5.60 4.63 -9.59
CA GLY A 86 -5.24 5.74 -8.71
C GLY A 86 -3.98 5.40 -7.92
N ALA A 87 -3.05 6.33 -7.80
CA ALA A 87 -1.84 6.14 -7.01
C ALA A 87 -1.42 7.43 -6.29
N PHE A 88 -0.81 7.30 -5.11
CA PHE A 88 -0.39 8.43 -4.29
C PHE A 88 1.04 8.85 -4.64
N VAL A 89 1.19 10.09 -5.09
CA VAL A 89 2.46 10.69 -5.49
C VAL A 89 2.85 11.78 -4.50
N TRP A 90 4.12 11.85 -4.13
CA TRP A 90 4.62 12.86 -3.22
C TRP A 90 4.53 14.28 -3.82
N VAL A 91 3.97 15.22 -3.06
CA VAL A 91 3.83 16.64 -3.45
C VAL A 91 4.79 17.55 -2.69
N GLY A 92 5.46 17.02 -1.66
CA GLY A 92 6.44 17.78 -0.88
C GLY A 92 7.73 18.12 -1.65
N CYS A 93 8.62 18.86 -0.99
CA CYS A 93 9.92 19.18 -1.55
C CYS A 93 10.75 17.92 -1.84
N ARG A 94 11.40 17.87 -3.01
CA ARG A 94 12.26 16.76 -3.43
C ARG A 94 13.64 16.80 -2.77
N ASP A 95 14.09 17.95 -2.28
CA ASP A 95 15.49 18.18 -1.85
C ASP A 95 15.93 17.30 -0.67
N TYR A 96 14.99 16.81 0.13
CA TYR A 96 15.25 15.95 1.29
C TYR A 96 15.00 14.47 1.03
N LEU A 97 14.61 14.12 -0.21
CA LEU A 97 14.31 12.75 -0.57
C LEU A 97 15.56 11.99 -1.01
N ILE A 98 15.74 10.82 -0.44
CA ILE A 98 16.84 9.91 -0.77
C ILE A 98 16.39 9.02 -1.93
N PRO A 99 17.00 9.11 -3.13
CA PRO A 99 16.62 8.26 -4.24
C PRO A 99 16.91 6.80 -3.94
N MET A 100 15.95 5.92 -4.24
CA MET A 100 16.17 4.49 -4.16
C MET A 100 16.73 3.96 -5.49
N ASP A 101 17.68 3.04 -5.39
CA ASP A 101 18.23 2.34 -6.57
C ASP A 101 17.29 1.22 -7.08
N LYS A 102 16.38 0.75 -6.22
CA LYS A 102 15.43 -0.33 -6.52
C LYS A 102 14.12 0.22 -7.08
N SER A 103 13.50 -0.51 -8.00
CA SER A 103 12.16 -0.23 -8.53
C SER A 103 11.03 -0.69 -7.60
N ALA A 104 11.32 -1.61 -6.68
CA ALA A 104 10.37 -2.13 -5.71
C ALA A 104 10.83 -1.82 -4.28
N TRP A 105 9.87 -1.66 -3.37
CA TRP A 105 10.17 -1.51 -1.94
C TRP A 105 10.59 -2.86 -1.35
N PRO A 106 11.81 -2.99 -0.80
CA PRO A 106 12.20 -4.18 -0.03
C PRO A 106 11.47 -4.18 1.32
N VAL A 107 10.25 -4.71 1.33
CA VAL A 107 9.37 -4.70 2.51
C VAL A 107 9.92 -5.52 3.67
N ASP A 108 10.81 -6.49 3.41
CA ASP A 108 11.36 -7.41 4.41
C ASP A 108 11.92 -6.67 5.63
N GLY A 109 12.75 -5.64 5.41
CA GLY A 109 13.34 -4.86 6.50
C GLY A 109 12.30 -4.08 7.32
N PHE A 110 11.18 -3.70 6.72
CA PHE A 110 10.07 -3.08 7.43
C PHE A 110 9.29 -4.11 8.25
N LEU A 111 9.03 -5.30 7.69
CA LEU A 111 8.32 -6.38 8.38
C LEU A 111 9.10 -6.89 9.61
N ASP A 112 10.43 -6.90 9.52
CA ASP A 112 11.31 -7.29 10.62
C ASP A 112 11.51 -6.16 11.66
N SER A 113 10.94 -4.97 11.44
CA SER A 113 11.15 -3.82 12.32
C SER A 113 10.26 -3.85 13.58
N GLN A 114 10.80 -3.33 14.70
CA GLN A 114 10.04 -3.11 15.93
C GLN A 114 8.81 -2.22 15.70
N PHE A 115 8.91 -1.30 14.74
CA PHE A 115 7.80 -0.41 14.38
C PHE A 115 6.60 -1.21 13.85
N TYR A 116 6.84 -2.16 12.94
CA TYR A 116 5.78 -3.01 12.42
C TYR A 116 5.20 -3.94 13.49
N GLU A 117 6.03 -4.48 14.39
CA GLU A 117 5.57 -5.25 15.53
C GLU A 117 4.62 -4.42 16.42
N ASN A 118 4.98 -3.18 16.72
CA ASN A 118 4.15 -2.27 17.51
C ASN A 118 2.80 -1.98 16.83
N ILE A 119 2.77 -1.82 15.50
CA ILE A 119 1.52 -1.70 14.74
C ILE A 119 0.66 -2.95 14.94
N CYS A 120 1.25 -4.14 14.80
CA CYS A 120 0.54 -5.41 14.98
C CYS A 120 -0.06 -5.53 16.39
N LEU A 121 0.71 -5.18 17.42
CA LEU A 121 0.26 -5.19 18.81
C LEU A 121 -0.87 -4.21 19.05
N SER A 122 -0.76 -2.97 18.57
CA SER A 122 -1.80 -1.95 18.72
C SER A 122 -3.14 -2.38 18.14
N ARG A 123 -3.13 -3.05 16.97
CA ARG A 123 -4.34 -3.56 16.33
C ARG A 123 -4.99 -4.70 17.13
N ARG A 124 -4.18 -5.57 17.75
CA ARG A 124 -4.70 -6.63 18.62
C ARG A 124 -5.37 -6.06 19.86
N THR A 125 -4.79 -5.03 20.48
CA THR A 125 -5.39 -4.37 21.65
C THR A 125 -6.74 -3.73 21.31
N VAL A 126 -6.83 -3.01 20.18
CA VAL A 126 -8.11 -2.41 19.73
C VAL A 126 -9.17 -3.49 19.46
N MET A 127 -8.78 -4.61 18.86
CA MET A 127 -9.69 -5.73 18.60
C MET A 127 -10.20 -6.36 19.91
N MET A 128 -9.33 -6.58 20.90
CA MET A 128 -9.73 -7.08 22.22
C MET A 128 -10.62 -6.10 22.99
N GLU A 129 -10.37 -4.78 22.87
CA GLU A 129 -11.24 -3.76 23.48
C GLU A 129 -12.64 -3.72 22.88
N TRP A 130 -12.77 -3.96 21.57
CA TRP A 130 -14.07 -4.08 20.91
C TRP A 130 -14.81 -5.37 21.30
N GLU A 131 -14.13 -6.51 21.33
CA GLU A 131 -14.70 -7.79 21.78
C GLU A 131 -15.17 -7.71 23.25
N LEU A 132 -14.38 -7.05 24.12
CA LEU A 132 -14.78 -6.81 25.50
C LEU A 132 -16.00 -5.88 25.59
N LYS A 133 -16.04 -4.79 24.81
CA LYS A 133 -17.21 -3.89 24.78
C LYS A 133 -18.47 -4.59 24.29
N GLU A 134 -18.38 -5.47 23.29
CA GLU A 134 -19.53 -6.25 22.82
C GLU A 134 -19.99 -7.26 23.87
N MET A 135 -19.07 -7.96 24.55
CA MET A 135 -19.42 -8.82 25.69
C MET A 135 -20.11 -8.05 26.81
N PHE A 136 -19.57 -6.90 27.22
CA PHE A 136 -20.19 -6.07 28.27
C PHE A 136 -21.54 -5.50 27.85
N MET A 137 -21.75 -5.18 26.56
CA MET A 137 -23.04 -4.73 26.03
C MET A 137 -24.08 -5.86 25.99
N ALA A 138 -23.66 -7.09 25.64
CA ALA A 138 -24.52 -8.28 25.65
C ALA A 138 -24.96 -8.65 27.08
N ASP A 139 -24.03 -8.65 28.04
CA ASP A 139 -24.32 -8.92 29.46
C ASP A 139 -25.26 -7.85 30.07
N PHE A 140 -25.19 -6.60 29.62
CA PHE A 140 -26.07 -5.53 30.10
C PHE A 140 -27.50 -5.66 29.55
N LEU A 141 -27.66 -6.17 28.34
CA LEU A 141 -28.97 -6.43 27.71
C LEU A 141 -29.62 -7.72 28.24
N GLU A 142 -28.86 -8.75 28.61
CA GLU A 142 -29.42 -9.96 29.24
C GLU A 142 -29.84 -9.76 30.70
N ASN A 143 -29.19 -8.86 31.44
CA ASN A 143 -29.53 -8.57 32.84
C ASN A 143 -30.61 -7.48 33.04
N SER A 144 -31.24 -7.01 31.95
CA SER A 144 -32.29 -5.98 31.98
C SER A 144 -33.69 -6.48 31.58
N LEU A 145 -33.90 -7.80 31.58
CA LEU A 145 -35.20 -8.48 31.39
C LEU A 145 -35.70 -9.17 32.67
#